data_AF-A0A1J5QGY6-F1
#
_entry.id   AF-A0A1J5QGY6-F1
#
_cell.length_a   1.000
_cell.length_b   1.000
_cell.length_c   1.000
_cell.angle_alpha   90.00
_cell.angle_beta   90.00
_cell.angle_gamma   90.00
#
_symmetry.space_group_name_H-M   'P 1'
#
loop_
_entity.id
_entity.type
_entity.pdbx_description
1 polymer ?
#
loop_
_entity_poly.entity_id
_entity_poly.type
_entity_poly.pdbx_seq_one_letter_code
_entity_poly.pdbx_strand_id
1 'polypeptide(L)'
;MTQTDITLGDIFYHPLLTCAAATPVAEAARRMVEAQRSSILVEDEGRIVGIWTERDALAVDLSSGESGRSPISLSMSSPVKTISSDTRIGEAASRFRRESVRHFLVLDDSGEPKGIVSLSDVVINQGVEYYISLRDVASVFSRKLLILADTVAAPEAIREMRQGSFDAIVVERAGVGRGILTERDVLRLVGSGRTGGSVGELASFPLIVIPASASLFQARKQFNDHHIRHLGVSDDHGELLGLISFADILANIEAEYIRELEQALKERDEVLALSTRRQRLAAKVFESTNEAIFVTDADQRIESVNPAFTQITGYAAREALGRKPSVLASGRHDGAFYQSMHRALALTGHWQGEIWNRRRDGAIYVEWISINAVKDDAGKITNYVAVFSDITQRKAAEERLSFLAQHDALTGLPNRVLLDDRLLHAISHAQRNGQKLAVVFLDLIDFKKVNDSVGHHVGDQLLQAVARELSACVRAGDTVARLGGDEFVVLLEEIGADDDVPLIAKKILAAVSRPVALEGRQVAVGCSIGISVYPDDGQEADELIRRADAAMYRAKTQGGSAFSFYTAPDRT
;
A
#
# COMPACT_ATOMS: atom_id res chain seq x y z
N MET A 1 -27.17 -33.72 10.67
CA MET A 1 -25.89 -34.32 11.09
C MET A 1 -25.07 -34.49 9.83
N THR A 2 -24.07 -33.63 9.65
CA THR A 2 -23.10 -33.75 8.56
C THR A 2 -22.39 -35.09 8.70
N GLN A 3 -22.28 -35.86 7.61
CA GLN A 3 -21.65 -37.20 7.57
C GLN A 3 -20.11 -37.15 7.73
N THR A 4 -19.58 -36.09 8.33
CA THR A 4 -18.14 -35.79 8.46
C THR A 4 -17.46 -36.42 9.69
N ASP A 5 -18.23 -37.05 10.59
CA ASP A 5 -17.71 -37.61 11.86
C ASP A 5 -17.70 -39.15 11.92
N ILE A 6 -17.95 -39.85 10.80
CA ILE A 6 -17.89 -41.32 10.80
C ILE A 6 -16.42 -41.76 10.87
N THR A 7 -16.12 -42.62 11.84
CA THR A 7 -14.79 -43.22 12.04
C THR A 7 -14.72 -44.59 11.39
N LEU A 8 -13.52 -45.14 11.20
CA LEU A 8 -13.37 -46.52 10.76
C LEU A 8 -14.04 -47.50 11.73
N GLY A 9 -14.05 -47.16 13.03
CA GLY A 9 -14.84 -47.76 14.12
C GLY A 9 -16.25 -48.18 13.73
N ASP A 10 -16.90 -47.35 12.91
CA ASP A 10 -18.30 -47.49 12.55
C ASP A 10 -18.53 -48.34 11.28
N ILE A 11 -17.45 -48.71 10.55
CA ILE A 11 -17.53 -49.20 9.16
C ILE A 11 -16.82 -50.55 8.92
N PHE A 12 -15.93 -51.04 9.80
CA PHE A 12 -15.31 -52.37 9.58
C PHE A 12 -16.32 -53.50 9.84
N TYR A 13 -17.10 -53.84 8.83
CA TYR A 13 -17.84 -55.08 8.79
C TYR A 13 -16.81 -56.18 8.55
N HIS A 14 -16.82 -57.21 9.42
CA HIS A 14 -16.45 -58.61 9.19
C HIS A 14 -15.40 -59.18 10.16
N PRO A 15 -15.63 -60.41 10.70
CA PRO A 15 -14.61 -61.14 11.44
C PRO A 15 -13.38 -61.38 10.56
N LEU A 16 -12.20 -61.30 11.17
CA LEU A 16 -10.93 -61.54 10.50
C LEU A 16 -10.93 -62.94 9.88
N LEU A 17 -10.81 -63.01 8.55
CA LEU A 17 -10.54 -64.27 7.86
C LEU A 17 -9.05 -64.51 7.95
N THR A 18 -8.65 -65.57 8.65
CA THR A 18 -7.23 -65.91 8.87
C THR A 18 -6.89 -67.31 8.37
N CYS A 19 -5.62 -67.52 8.03
CA CYS A 19 -5.06 -68.84 7.74
C CYS A 19 -3.60 -68.94 8.20
N ALA A 20 -3.13 -70.16 8.49
CA ALA A 20 -1.74 -70.40 8.85
C ALA A 20 -0.80 -70.13 7.67
N ALA A 21 0.43 -69.67 7.94
CA ALA A 21 1.47 -69.39 6.95
C ALA A 21 1.76 -70.55 5.98
N ALA A 22 1.58 -71.80 6.42
CA ALA A 22 1.78 -73.00 5.61
C ALA A 22 0.58 -73.37 4.71
N THR A 23 -0.53 -72.63 4.79
CA THR A 23 -1.76 -72.93 4.03
C THR A 23 -1.48 -72.78 2.52
N PRO A 24 -1.84 -73.77 1.68
CA PRO A 24 -1.70 -73.64 0.24
C PRO A 24 -2.52 -72.47 -0.33
N VAL A 25 -1.98 -71.75 -1.32
CA VAL A 25 -2.66 -70.61 -1.94
C VAL A 25 -4.04 -70.97 -2.52
N ALA A 26 -4.21 -72.16 -3.12
CA ALA A 26 -5.51 -72.61 -3.63
C ALA A 26 -6.56 -72.78 -2.51
N GLU A 27 -6.13 -73.30 -1.35
CA GLU A 27 -6.98 -73.43 -0.17
C GLU A 27 -7.38 -72.06 0.39
N ALA A 28 -6.42 -71.13 0.48
CA ALA A 28 -6.69 -69.77 0.91
C ALA A 28 -7.65 -69.02 -0.05
N ALA A 29 -7.45 -69.18 -1.36
CA ALA A 29 -8.34 -68.64 -2.38
C ALA A 29 -9.76 -69.20 -2.27
N ARG A 30 -9.91 -70.51 -2.04
CA ARG A 30 -11.22 -71.12 -1.82
C ARG A 30 -11.91 -70.54 -0.58
N ARG A 31 -11.20 -70.42 0.54
CA ARG A 31 -11.74 -69.80 1.77
C ARG A 31 -12.18 -68.36 1.56
N MET A 32 -11.41 -67.57 0.79
CA MET A 32 -11.80 -66.20 0.44
C MET A 32 -13.07 -66.15 -0.40
N VAL A 33 -13.21 -67.05 -1.39
CA VAL A 33 -14.41 -67.14 -2.24
C VAL A 33 -15.63 -67.56 -1.42
N GLU A 34 -15.52 -68.59 -0.57
CA GLU A 34 -16.59 -69.08 0.30
C GLU A 34 -17.03 -68.03 1.32
N ALA A 35 -16.08 -67.31 1.93
CA ALA A 35 -16.36 -66.24 2.87
C ALA A 35 -16.75 -64.90 2.20
N GLN A 36 -16.75 -64.86 0.85
CA GLN A 36 -16.97 -63.64 0.06
C GLN A 36 -16.08 -62.46 0.49
N ARG A 37 -14.80 -62.73 0.75
CA ARG A 37 -13.80 -61.73 1.17
C ARG A 37 -12.81 -61.42 0.06
N SER A 38 -12.38 -60.16 -0.02
CA SER A 38 -11.35 -59.69 -0.96
C SER A 38 -9.92 -59.80 -0.42
N SER A 39 -9.76 -60.23 0.84
CA SER A 39 -8.46 -60.53 1.46
C SER A 39 -8.57 -61.61 2.54
N ILE A 40 -7.42 -62.21 2.85
CA ILE A 40 -7.19 -63.13 3.97
C ILE A 40 -5.90 -62.74 4.69
N LEU A 41 -5.92 -62.80 6.03
CA LEU A 41 -4.75 -62.55 6.85
C LEU A 41 -3.98 -63.83 7.09
N VAL A 42 -2.66 -63.73 7.07
CA VAL A 42 -1.76 -64.84 7.30
C VAL A 42 -1.22 -64.75 8.71
N GLU A 43 -1.42 -65.83 9.48
CA GLU A 43 -0.97 -65.96 10.86
C GLU A 43 0.19 -66.93 10.96
N ASP A 44 1.15 -66.57 11.81
CA ASP A 44 2.25 -67.43 12.24
C ASP A 44 2.40 -67.30 13.76
N GLU A 45 2.45 -68.43 14.46
CA GLU A 45 2.50 -68.51 15.94
C GLU A 45 1.50 -67.59 16.68
N GLY A 46 0.30 -67.41 16.12
CA GLY A 46 -0.76 -66.58 16.72
C GLY A 46 -0.60 -65.07 16.49
N ARG A 47 0.27 -64.65 15.58
CA ARG A 47 0.44 -63.25 15.15
C ARG A 47 0.17 -63.09 13.66
N ILE A 48 -0.47 -61.98 13.29
CA ILE A 48 -0.67 -61.63 11.89
C ILE A 48 0.67 -61.18 11.29
N VAL A 49 1.18 -61.94 10.31
CA VAL A 49 2.47 -61.69 9.65
C VAL A 49 2.34 -61.17 8.23
N GLY A 50 1.18 -61.34 7.59
CA GLY A 50 0.95 -60.88 6.22
C GLY A 50 -0.53 -60.86 5.81
N ILE A 51 -0.77 -60.35 4.62
CA ILE A 51 -2.10 -60.27 3.99
C ILE A 51 -1.99 -60.74 2.55
N TRP A 52 -2.96 -61.49 2.09
CA TRP A 52 -3.09 -61.93 0.72
C TRP A 52 -4.45 -61.48 0.16
N THR A 53 -4.45 -60.92 -1.03
CA THR A 53 -5.59 -60.20 -1.64
C THR A 53 -5.96 -60.74 -3.02
N GLU A 54 -7.11 -60.32 -3.56
CA GLU A 54 -7.53 -60.62 -4.95
C GLU A 54 -6.43 -60.29 -5.99
N ARG A 55 -5.64 -59.23 -5.77
CA ARG A 55 -4.56 -58.82 -6.67
C ARG A 55 -3.39 -59.80 -6.66
N ASP A 56 -3.09 -60.39 -5.50
CA ASP A 56 -2.00 -61.34 -5.35
C ASP A 56 -2.29 -62.66 -6.09
N ALA A 57 -3.56 -62.96 -6.35
CA ALA A 57 -3.97 -64.12 -7.16
C ALA A 57 -3.44 -64.05 -8.61
N LEU A 58 -3.22 -62.84 -9.15
CA LEU A 58 -2.63 -62.67 -10.49
C LEU A 58 -1.17 -63.14 -10.57
N ALA A 59 -0.48 -63.27 -9.45
CA ALA A 59 0.91 -63.73 -9.39
C ALA A 59 1.04 -65.25 -9.34
N VAL A 60 -0.06 -65.99 -9.15
CA VAL A 60 -0.07 -67.45 -9.08
C VAL A 60 0.20 -68.02 -10.47
N ASP A 61 1.20 -68.90 -10.57
CA ASP A 61 1.46 -69.61 -11.81
C ASP A 61 0.38 -70.69 -12.05
N LEU A 62 -0.41 -70.48 -13.09
CA LEU A 62 -1.48 -71.38 -13.52
C LEU A 62 -1.05 -72.33 -14.66
N SER A 63 0.18 -72.19 -15.15
CA SER A 63 0.71 -72.98 -16.28
C SER A 63 1.26 -74.34 -15.86
N SER A 64 1.58 -74.52 -14.57
CA SER A 64 2.11 -75.75 -14.00
C SER A 64 1.02 -76.54 -13.26
N GLY A 65 1.04 -77.87 -13.36
CA GLY A 65 0.08 -78.78 -12.69
C GLY A 65 0.12 -78.75 -11.15
N GLU A 66 0.97 -77.90 -10.55
CA GLU A 66 1.09 -77.62 -9.11
C GLU A 66 0.51 -76.25 -8.72
N SER A 67 -0.34 -75.68 -9.57
CA SER A 67 -1.02 -74.39 -9.38
C SER A 67 -1.61 -74.26 -7.96
N GLY A 68 -1.12 -73.29 -7.20
CA GLY A 68 -1.64 -72.94 -5.87
C GLY A 68 -1.27 -73.91 -4.73
N ARG A 69 -0.32 -74.84 -4.92
CA ARG A 69 0.19 -75.73 -3.85
C ARG A 69 1.23 -75.08 -2.94
N SER A 70 1.86 -73.99 -3.38
CA SER A 70 2.84 -73.26 -2.57
C SER A 70 2.20 -72.69 -1.30
N PRO A 71 2.95 -72.62 -0.18
CA PRO A 71 2.51 -71.91 1.01
C PRO A 71 2.19 -70.45 0.72
N ILE A 72 1.09 -69.94 1.29
CA ILE A 72 0.66 -68.54 1.13
C ILE A 72 1.69 -67.54 1.65
N SER A 73 2.54 -67.95 2.60
CA SER A 73 3.63 -67.12 3.14
C SER A 73 4.65 -66.67 2.09
N LEU A 74 4.76 -67.37 0.96
CA LEU A 74 5.65 -67.00 -0.14
C LEU A 74 5.04 -65.98 -1.11
N SER A 75 3.72 -65.79 -1.06
CA SER A 75 2.97 -64.93 -1.99
C SER A 75 2.19 -63.82 -1.30
N MET A 76 2.25 -63.71 0.03
CA MET A 76 1.59 -62.66 0.81
C MET A 76 2.36 -61.34 0.77
N SER A 77 1.64 -60.24 0.94
CA SER A 77 2.22 -58.95 1.28
C SER A 77 2.56 -58.90 2.78
N SER A 78 3.80 -58.55 3.12
CA SER A 78 4.28 -58.42 4.49
C SER A 78 5.26 -57.23 4.63
N PRO A 79 5.21 -56.46 5.74
CA PRO A 79 4.23 -56.54 6.83
C PRO A 79 2.86 -55.98 6.44
N VAL A 80 1.80 -56.41 7.13
CA VAL A 80 0.44 -55.89 6.92
C VAL A 80 0.38 -54.42 7.31
N LYS A 81 -0.15 -53.58 6.42
CA LYS A 81 -0.35 -52.17 6.73
C LYS A 81 -1.53 -51.99 7.69
N THR A 82 -1.36 -51.14 8.69
CA THR A 82 -2.33 -50.94 9.76
C THR A 82 -2.90 -49.51 9.79
N ILE A 83 -4.11 -49.37 10.33
CA ILE A 83 -4.82 -48.10 10.53
C ILE A 83 -5.58 -48.13 11.86
N SER A 84 -5.74 -46.98 12.53
CA SER A 84 -6.47 -46.91 13.81
C SER A 84 -7.97 -46.90 13.57
N SER A 85 -8.76 -47.52 14.47
CA SER A 85 -10.22 -47.45 14.47
C SER A 85 -10.76 -46.02 14.51
N ASP A 86 -10.04 -45.11 15.14
CA ASP A 86 -10.47 -43.73 15.34
C ASP A 86 -10.18 -42.84 14.12
N THR A 87 -9.53 -43.40 13.10
CA THR A 87 -9.23 -42.68 11.87
C THR A 87 -10.53 -42.32 11.14
N ARG A 88 -10.66 -41.07 10.71
CA ARG A 88 -11.83 -40.60 9.95
C ARG A 88 -11.79 -41.13 8.52
N ILE A 89 -12.96 -41.32 7.88
CA ILE A 89 -13.05 -41.82 6.50
C ILE A 89 -12.20 -41.01 5.51
N GLY A 90 -12.23 -39.67 5.61
CA GLY A 90 -11.44 -38.80 4.73
C GLY A 90 -9.94 -39.03 4.86
N GLU A 91 -9.45 -39.22 6.09
CA GLU A 91 -8.04 -39.54 6.35
C GLU A 91 -7.69 -40.96 5.86
N ALA A 92 -8.59 -41.92 6.06
CA ALA A 92 -8.42 -43.28 5.56
C ALA A 92 -8.30 -43.30 4.02
N ALA A 93 -9.15 -42.54 3.30
CA ALA A 93 -9.09 -42.39 1.85
C ALA A 93 -7.72 -41.86 1.37
N SER A 94 -7.20 -40.82 2.02
CA SER A 94 -5.86 -40.28 1.78
C SER A 94 -4.75 -41.32 1.99
N ARG A 95 -4.84 -42.13 3.07
CA ARG A 95 -3.85 -43.18 3.36
C ARG A 95 -3.86 -44.31 2.33
N PHE A 96 -5.04 -44.78 1.91
CA PHE A 96 -5.18 -45.80 0.88
C PHE A 96 -4.46 -45.42 -0.42
N ARG A 97 -4.60 -44.15 -0.83
CA ARG A 97 -3.91 -43.61 -2.01
C ARG A 97 -2.40 -43.54 -1.81
N ARG A 98 -1.94 -42.88 -0.74
CA ARG A 98 -0.51 -42.65 -0.49
C ARG A 98 0.28 -43.95 -0.38
N GLU A 99 -0.30 -44.94 0.27
CA GLU A 99 0.35 -46.23 0.51
C GLU A 99 0.06 -47.25 -0.59
N SER A 100 -0.80 -46.92 -1.56
CA SER A 100 -1.16 -47.76 -2.72
C SER A 100 -1.59 -49.18 -2.34
N VAL A 101 -2.31 -49.30 -1.23
CA VAL A 101 -2.89 -50.57 -0.74
C VAL A 101 -4.39 -50.62 -0.98
N ARG A 102 -4.97 -51.82 -0.92
CA ARG A 102 -6.42 -52.04 -1.06
C ARG A 102 -7.12 -52.40 0.25
N HIS A 103 -6.33 -52.77 1.26
CA HIS A 103 -6.80 -53.13 2.58
C HIS A 103 -5.86 -52.61 3.66
N PHE A 104 -6.42 -52.21 4.79
CA PHE A 104 -5.70 -51.99 6.03
C PHE A 104 -6.24 -52.91 7.12
N LEU A 105 -5.34 -53.40 7.98
CA LEU A 105 -5.69 -54.01 9.25
C LEU A 105 -6.05 -52.89 10.25
N VAL A 106 -7.27 -52.90 10.76
CA VAL A 106 -7.75 -51.91 11.72
C VAL A 106 -7.36 -52.36 13.12
N LEU A 107 -6.63 -51.50 13.82
CA LEU A 107 -6.22 -51.69 15.21
C LEU A 107 -7.06 -50.80 16.12
N ASP A 108 -7.39 -51.28 17.32
CA ASP A 108 -7.93 -50.43 18.38
C ASP A 108 -6.82 -49.64 19.10
N ASP A 109 -7.23 -48.82 20.07
CA ASP A 109 -6.32 -48.01 20.89
C ASP A 109 -5.30 -48.82 21.71
N SER A 110 -5.58 -50.10 21.95
CA SER A 110 -4.67 -51.02 22.62
C SER A 110 -3.68 -51.69 21.66
N GLY A 111 -3.82 -51.46 20.36
CA GLY A 111 -3.00 -52.07 19.30
C GLY A 111 -3.48 -53.45 18.86
N GLU A 112 -4.64 -53.90 19.32
CA GLU A 112 -5.20 -55.21 18.99
C GLU A 112 -5.95 -55.17 17.65
N PRO A 113 -5.77 -56.18 16.78
CA PRO A 113 -6.50 -56.28 15.51
C PRO A 113 -8.00 -56.45 15.71
N LYS A 114 -8.81 -55.50 15.23
CA LYS A 114 -10.28 -55.56 15.31
C LYS A 114 -11.00 -55.91 14.02
N GLY A 115 -10.39 -55.61 12.88
CA GLY A 115 -11.06 -55.80 11.59
C GLY A 115 -10.17 -55.47 10.41
N ILE A 116 -10.71 -55.61 9.20
CA ILE A 116 -10.09 -55.14 7.97
C ILE A 116 -11.01 -54.09 7.37
N VAL A 117 -10.44 -53.00 6.88
CA VAL A 117 -11.15 -52.05 6.02
C VAL A 117 -10.59 -52.16 4.61
N SER A 118 -11.47 -52.22 3.61
CA SER A 118 -11.11 -52.19 2.20
C SER A 118 -11.33 -50.80 1.59
N LEU A 119 -10.70 -50.54 0.46
CA LEU A 119 -10.94 -49.35 -0.33
C LEU A 119 -12.44 -49.17 -0.66
N SER A 120 -13.15 -50.26 -0.96
CA SER A 120 -14.59 -50.23 -1.24
C SER A 120 -15.39 -49.72 -0.04
N ASP A 121 -15.05 -50.14 1.18
CA ASP A 121 -15.75 -49.73 2.39
C ASP A 121 -15.63 -48.22 2.61
N VAL A 122 -14.45 -47.65 2.34
CA VAL A 122 -14.22 -46.20 2.42
C VAL A 122 -15.06 -45.47 1.39
N VAL A 123 -15.06 -45.90 0.12
CA VAL A 123 -15.79 -45.21 -0.95
C VAL A 123 -17.31 -45.26 -0.77
N ILE A 124 -17.83 -46.41 -0.33
CA ILE A 124 -19.27 -46.61 -0.09
C ILE A 124 -19.76 -45.70 1.04
N ASN A 125 -18.97 -45.57 2.10
CA ASN A 125 -19.36 -44.84 3.31
C ASN A 125 -18.89 -43.37 3.31
N GLN A 126 -18.17 -42.93 2.28
CA GLN A 126 -17.78 -41.54 2.13
C GLN A 126 -19.01 -40.64 1.91
N GLY A 127 -19.05 -39.50 2.62
CA GLY A 127 -20.16 -38.56 2.57
C GLY A 127 -20.48 -38.08 1.15
N VAL A 128 -21.78 -37.85 0.89
CA VAL A 128 -22.29 -37.45 -0.44
C VAL A 128 -21.71 -36.11 -0.91
N GLU A 129 -21.24 -35.26 0.00
CA GLU A 129 -20.63 -33.95 -0.25
C GLU A 129 -19.45 -34.02 -1.24
N TYR A 130 -18.66 -35.11 -1.20
CA TYR A 130 -17.55 -35.35 -2.13
C TYR A 130 -18.00 -35.71 -3.57
N TYR A 131 -19.28 -36.06 -3.74
CA TYR A 131 -19.92 -36.39 -5.01
C TYR A 131 -20.88 -35.31 -5.51
N ILE A 132 -21.19 -34.29 -4.68
CA ILE A 132 -22.16 -33.22 -4.99
C ILE A 132 -21.54 -32.08 -5.79
N SER A 133 -20.21 -31.98 -5.88
CA SER A 133 -19.59 -31.13 -6.90
C SER A 133 -19.98 -31.67 -8.28
N LEU A 134 -20.65 -30.85 -9.11
CA LEU A 134 -21.08 -31.12 -10.49
C LEU A 134 -19.96 -31.71 -11.35
N ARG A 135 -19.70 -33.01 -11.22
CA ARG A 135 -18.59 -33.71 -11.86
C ARG A 135 -19.08 -34.97 -12.50
N ASP A 136 -18.64 -35.13 -13.74
CA ASP A 136 -19.02 -36.25 -14.57
C ASP A 136 -17.90 -37.29 -14.63
N VAL A 137 -18.28 -38.53 -14.91
CA VAL A 137 -17.40 -39.70 -15.06
C VAL A 137 -16.24 -39.40 -16.01
N ALA A 138 -16.47 -38.59 -17.05
CA ALA A 138 -15.48 -38.14 -18.03
C ALA A 138 -14.21 -37.54 -17.41
N SER A 139 -14.32 -36.90 -16.25
CA SER A 139 -13.22 -36.22 -15.58
C SER A 139 -12.30 -37.15 -14.78
N VAL A 140 -12.71 -38.41 -14.58
CA VAL A 140 -12.08 -39.30 -13.59
C VAL A 140 -11.63 -40.65 -14.17
N PHE A 141 -12.31 -41.18 -15.18
CA PHE A 141 -12.09 -42.56 -15.65
C PHE A 141 -10.74 -42.77 -16.35
N SER A 142 -10.27 -44.03 -16.32
CA SER A 142 -9.06 -44.43 -17.04
C SER A 142 -9.36 -44.75 -18.50
N ARG A 143 -8.63 -44.09 -19.42
CA ARG A 143 -8.67 -44.41 -20.86
C ARG A 143 -7.85 -45.65 -21.23
N LYS A 144 -7.14 -46.26 -20.28
CA LYS A 144 -6.40 -47.50 -20.53
C LYS A 144 -7.40 -48.66 -20.55
N LEU A 145 -7.65 -49.17 -21.74
CA LEU A 145 -8.60 -50.24 -21.98
C LEU A 145 -7.88 -51.42 -22.63
N LEU A 146 -7.99 -52.60 -22.03
CA LEU A 146 -7.57 -53.86 -22.62
C LEU A 146 -8.82 -54.68 -22.97
N ILE A 147 -9.02 -54.92 -24.26
CA ILE A 147 -10.11 -55.74 -24.79
C ILE A 147 -9.52 -57.04 -25.33
N LEU A 148 -10.00 -58.18 -24.83
CA LEU A 148 -9.60 -59.51 -25.30
C LEU A 148 -10.80 -60.26 -25.88
N ALA A 149 -10.56 -61.12 -26.87
CA ALA A 149 -11.57 -62.03 -27.39
C ALA A 149 -11.92 -63.11 -26.35
N ASP A 150 -13.17 -63.57 -26.32
CA ASP A 150 -13.65 -64.55 -25.34
C ASP A 150 -12.97 -65.94 -25.42
N THR A 151 -12.28 -66.23 -26.53
CA THR A 151 -11.52 -67.45 -26.80
C THR A 151 -10.09 -67.43 -26.23
N VAL A 152 -9.58 -66.27 -25.79
CA VAL A 152 -8.24 -66.15 -25.22
C VAL A 152 -8.12 -67.02 -23.97
N ALA A 153 -6.99 -67.71 -23.81
CA ALA A 153 -6.75 -68.58 -22.67
C ALA A 153 -6.60 -67.76 -21.37
N ALA A 154 -7.23 -68.22 -20.28
CA ALA A 154 -7.19 -67.52 -19.00
C ALA A 154 -5.76 -67.19 -18.50
N PRO A 155 -4.75 -68.08 -18.60
CA PRO A 155 -3.38 -67.75 -18.18
C PRO A 155 -2.71 -66.64 -18.98
N GLU A 156 -3.07 -66.49 -20.27
CA GLU A 156 -2.58 -65.40 -21.12
C GLU A 156 -3.18 -64.08 -20.68
N ALA A 157 -4.50 -64.03 -20.48
CA ALA A 157 -5.18 -62.82 -20.00
C ALA A 157 -4.73 -62.37 -18.61
N ILE A 158 -4.50 -63.31 -17.68
CA ILE A 158 -3.98 -62.99 -16.33
C ILE A 158 -2.58 -62.37 -16.41
N ARG A 159 -1.75 -62.84 -17.35
CA ARG A 159 -0.42 -62.26 -17.59
C ARG A 159 -0.52 -60.83 -18.11
N GLU A 160 -1.40 -60.59 -19.08
CA GLU A 160 -1.68 -59.25 -19.60
C GLU A 160 -2.23 -58.31 -18.52
N MET A 161 -3.15 -58.79 -17.68
CA MET A 161 -3.65 -58.06 -16.51
C MET A 161 -2.51 -57.65 -15.57
N ARG A 162 -1.61 -58.59 -15.25
CA ARG A 162 -0.47 -58.33 -14.37
C ARG A 162 0.54 -57.35 -14.97
N GLN A 163 0.92 -57.55 -16.24
CA GLN A 163 1.91 -56.69 -16.93
C GLN A 163 1.40 -55.27 -17.13
N GLY A 164 0.12 -55.12 -17.51
CA GLY A 164 -0.52 -53.83 -17.69
C GLY A 164 -0.99 -53.17 -16.38
N SER A 165 -0.86 -53.87 -15.24
CA SER A 165 -1.41 -53.44 -13.95
C SER A 165 -2.92 -53.12 -14.01
N PHE A 166 -3.67 -53.93 -14.77
CA PHE A 166 -5.11 -53.84 -14.88
C PHE A 166 -5.78 -54.65 -13.77
N ASP A 167 -6.76 -54.04 -13.11
CA ASP A 167 -7.60 -54.68 -12.09
C ASP A 167 -8.86 -55.32 -12.69
N ALA A 168 -9.24 -54.88 -13.89
CA ALA A 168 -10.22 -55.52 -14.74
C ALA A 168 -9.89 -55.34 -16.23
N ILE A 169 -10.38 -56.25 -17.06
CA ILE A 169 -10.26 -56.19 -18.53
C ILE A 169 -11.62 -56.45 -19.16
N VAL A 170 -11.80 -55.96 -20.38
CA VAL A 170 -13.04 -56.16 -21.14
C VAL A 170 -12.90 -57.39 -22.03
N VAL A 171 -13.93 -58.22 -22.03
CA VAL A 171 -13.98 -59.44 -22.83
C VAL A 171 -15.06 -59.31 -23.89
N GLU A 172 -14.71 -59.51 -25.15
CA GLU A 172 -15.63 -59.41 -26.28
C GLU A 172 -16.02 -60.81 -26.76
N ARG A 173 -17.32 -61.12 -26.70
CA ARG A 173 -17.90 -62.38 -27.17
C ARG A 173 -18.82 -62.13 -28.36
N ALA A 174 -18.51 -62.75 -29.49
CA ALA A 174 -19.30 -62.64 -30.70
C ALA A 174 -20.77 -63.03 -30.43
N GLY A 175 -21.71 -62.15 -30.79
CA GLY A 175 -23.16 -62.36 -30.62
C GLY A 175 -23.73 -62.11 -29.21
N VAL A 176 -22.89 -62.01 -28.17
CA VAL A 176 -23.32 -61.72 -26.77
C VAL A 176 -22.95 -60.30 -26.35
N GLY A 177 -21.89 -59.73 -26.94
CA GLY A 177 -21.42 -58.39 -26.64
C GLY A 177 -20.24 -58.39 -25.67
N ARG A 178 -20.07 -57.27 -24.96
CA ARG A 178 -18.94 -57.03 -24.04
C ARG A 178 -19.27 -57.52 -22.63
N GLY A 179 -18.29 -58.13 -21.98
CA GLY A 179 -18.28 -58.54 -20.58
C GLY A 179 -17.03 -58.03 -19.88
N ILE A 180 -16.85 -58.42 -18.63
CA ILE A 180 -15.72 -58.00 -17.80
C ILE A 180 -15.11 -59.19 -17.08
N LEU A 181 -13.78 -59.24 -17.04
CA LEU A 181 -13.01 -60.16 -16.22
C LEU A 181 -12.27 -59.34 -15.15
N THR A 182 -12.43 -59.71 -13.89
CA THR A 182 -11.84 -59.01 -12.74
C THR A 182 -10.86 -59.91 -11.98
N GLU A 183 -10.04 -59.33 -11.10
CA GLU A 183 -9.20 -60.09 -10.16
C GLU A 183 -9.98 -61.15 -9.36
N ARG A 184 -11.25 -60.88 -9.03
CA ARG A 184 -12.11 -61.83 -8.30
C ARG A 184 -12.42 -63.08 -9.11
N ASP A 185 -12.52 -62.97 -10.43
CA ASP A 185 -12.74 -64.13 -11.30
C ASP A 185 -11.48 -65.00 -11.39
N VAL A 186 -10.31 -64.37 -11.36
CA VAL A 186 -9.02 -65.07 -11.25
C VAL A 186 -8.90 -65.79 -9.91
N LEU A 187 -9.29 -65.16 -8.81
CA LEU A 187 -9.33 -65.79 -7.49
C LEU A 187 -10.21 -67.05 -7.48
N ARG A 188 -11.40 -66.99 -8.12
CA ARG A 188 -12.29 -68.16 -8.25
C ARG A 188 -11.64 -69.29 -9.05
N LEU A 189 -10.91 -68.95 -10.11
CA LEU A 189 -10.16 -69.93 -10.89
C LEU A 189 -9.11 -70.64 -10.02
N VAL A 190 -8.28 -69.87 -9.29
CA VAL A 190 -7.26 -70.40 -8.36
C VAL A 190 -7.88 -71.31 -7.29
N GLY A 191 -8.99 -70.88 -6.67
CA GLY A 191 -9.67 -71.67 -5.64
C GLY A 191 -10.36 -72.94 -6.16
N SER A 192 -10.70 -72.98 -7.46
CA SER A 192 -11.28 -74.18 -8.08
C SER A 192 -10.26 -75.26 -8.45
N GLY A 193 -8.96 -74.94 -8.42
CA GLY A 193 -7.89 -75.84 -8.84
C GLY A 193 -7.86 -76.15 -10.35
N ARG A 194 -8.66 -75.44 -11.16
CA ARG A 194 -8.64 -75.55 -12.62
C ARG A 194 -7.44 -74.78 -13.18
N THR A 195 -6.69 -75.41 -14.09
CA THR A 195 -5.50 -74.82 -14.74
C THR A 195 -5.78 -74.31 -16.16
N GLY A 196 -7.05 -74.25 -16.58
CA GLY A 196 -7.44 -73.89 -17.94
C GLY A 196 -8.90 -73.45 -18.08
N GLY A 197 -9.21 -72.91 -19.25
CA GLY A 197 -10.48 -72.27 -19.61
C GLY A 197 -10.22 -71.04 -20.47
N SER A 198 -11.22 -70.60 -21.22
CA SER A 198 -11.15 -69.32 -21.92
C SER A 198 -11.63 -68.18 -21.01
N VAL A 199 -11.17 -66.96 -21.28
CA VAL A 199 -11.64 -65.78 -20.53
C VAL A 199 -13.14 -65.57 -20.64
N GLY A 200 -13.77 -66.01 -21.72
CA GLY A 200 -15.22 -65.99 -21.88
C GLY A 200 -15.98 -66.86 -20.88
N GLU A 201 -15.40 -67.97 -20.41
CA GLU A 201 -16.03 -68.81 -19.38
C GLU A 201 -15.97 -68.18 -17.99
N LEU A 202 -15.00 -67.30 -17.76
CA LEU A 202 -14.73 -66.66 -16.47
C LEU A 202 -15.36 -65.27 -16.36
N ALA A 203 -15.43 -64.54 -17.47
CA ALA A 203 -15.95 -63.19 -17.51
C ALA A 203 -17.46 -63.13 -17.24
N SER A 204 -17.88 -62.06 -16.58
CA SER A 204 -19.28 -61.74 -16.35
C SER A 204 -19.85 -60.94 -17.53
N PHE A 205 -21.05 -61.29 -18.00
CA PHE A 205 -21.76 -60.61 -19.08
C PHE A 205 -23.19 -60.24 -18.63
N PRO A 206 -23.74 -59.08 -19.06
CA PRO A 206 -23.10 -58.02 -19.86
C PRO A 206 -22.22 -57.07 -19.02
N LEU A 207 -21.30 -56.36 -19.66
CA LEU A 207 -20.59 -55.22 -19.07
C LEU A 207 -21.60 -54.12 -18.74
N ILE A 208 -21.67 -53.72 -17.48
CA ILE A 208 -22.50 -52.59 -17.04
C ILE A 208 -21.77 -51.30 -17.42
N VAL A 209 -22.45 -50.43 -18.15
CA VAL A 209 -21.88 -49.19 -18.69
C VAL A 209 -22.59 -47.95 -18.15
N ILE A 210 -21.83 -46.86 -18.06
CA ILE A 210 -22.32 -45.54 -17.69
C ILE A 210 -21.83 -44.50 -18.71
N PRO A 211 -22.67 -43.52 -19.11
CA PRO A 211 -22.24 -42.44 -19.98
C PRO A 211 -21.12 -41.61 -19.35
N ALA A 212 -20.18 -41.13 -20.15
CA ALA A 212 -19.10 -40.26 -19.69
C ALA A 212 -19.63 -38.93 -19.09
N SER A 213 -20.79 -38.47 -19.55
CA SER A 213 -21.51 -37.29 -19.05
C SER A 213 -22.32 -37.55 -17.76
N ALA A 214 -22.36 -38.79 -17.26
CA ALA A 214 -23.06 -39.09 -16.02
C ALA A 214 -22.27 -38.58 -14.80
N SER A 215 -22.97 -38.19 -13.75
CA SER A 215 -22.34 -37.74 -12.50
C SER A 215 -21.59 -38.87 -11.77
N LEU A 216 -20.54 -38.54 -11.02
CA LEU A 216 -19.86 -39.52 -10.14
C LEU A 216 -20.80 -40.12 -9.09
N PHE A 217 -21.84 -39.40 -8.68
CA PHE A 217 -22.89 -39.92 -7.81
C PHE A 217 -23.68 -41.07 -8.48
N GLN A 218 -24.01 -40.93 -9.76
CA GLN A 218 -24.66 -41.99 -10.54
C GLN A 218 -23.74 -43.21 -10.71
N ALA A 219 -22.44 -43.00 -10.92
CA ALA A 219 -21.46 -44.08 -10.96
C ALA A 219 -21.42 -44.84 -9.62
N ARG A 220 -21.33 -44.11 -8.49
CA ARG A 220 -21.41 -44.71 -7.14
C ARG A 220 -22.69 -45.49 -6.92
N LYS A 221 -23.83 -44.95 -7.35
CA LYS A 221 -25.12 -45.63 -7.25
C LYS A 221 -25.11 -46.94 -8.05
N GLN A 222 -24.61 -46.94 -9.28
CA GLN A 222 -24.51 -48.16 -10.09
C GLN A 222 -23.58 -49.20 -9.48
N PHE A 223 -22.43 -48.80 -8.89
CA PHE A 223 -21.57 -49.72 -8.15
C PHE A 223 -22.33 -50.44 -7.04
N ASN A 224 -23.10 -49.69 -6.24
CA ASN A 224 -23.85 -50.23 -5.11
C ASN A 224 -25.04 -51.09 -5.58
N ASP A 225 -25.85 -50.60 -6.51
CA ASP A 225 -27.05 -51.30 -6.98
C ASP A 225 -26.70 -52.65 -7.61
N HIS A 226 -25.60 -52.71 -8.39
CA HIS A 226 -25.16 -53.91 -9.07
C HIS A 226 -24.10 -54.72 -8.31
N HIS A 227 -23.69 -54.30 -7.12
CA HIS A 227 -22.69 -54.97 -6.28
C HIS A 227 -21.36 -55.24 -7.01
N ILE A 228 -20.93 -54.26 -7.81
CA ILE A 228 -19.75 -54.31 -8.68
C ILE A 228 -18.75 -53.22 -8.29
N ARG A 229 -17.51 -53.32 -8.76
CA ARG A 229 -16.42 -52.35 -8.48
C ARG A 229 -15.85 -51.68 -9.73
N HIS A 230 -16.35 -52.08 -10.91
CA HIS A 230 -15.92 -51.59 -12.22
C HIS A 230 -17.12 -51.33 -13.12
N LEU A 231 -17.13 -50.18 -13.78
CA LEU A 231 -18.11 -49.79 -14.78
C LEU A 231 -17.41 -49.49 -16.09
N GLY A 232 -18.01 -49.88 -17.21
CA GLY A 232 -17.61 -49.38 -18.52
C GLY A 232 -18.05 -47.93 -18.70
N VAL A 233 -17.23 -47.11 -19.32
CA VAL A 233 -17.55 -45.71 -19.63
C VAL A 233 -17.77 -45.58 -21.12
N SER A 234 -18.94 -45.11 -21.55
CA SER A 234 -19.26 -44.91 -22.96
C SER A 234 -19.36 -43.44 -23.35
N ASP A 235 -19.15 -43.14 -24.62
CA ASP A 235 -19.52 -41.86 -25.21
C ASP A 235 -21.05 -41.78 -25.50
N ASP A 236 -21.48 -40.67 -26.07
CA ASP A 236 -22.88 -40.43 -26.46
C ASP A 236 -23.34 -41.31 -27.64
N HIS A 237 -22.40 -41.95 -28.35
CA HIS A 237 -22.67 -42.89 -29.45
C HIS A 237 -22.70 -44.35 -29.00
N GLY A 238 -22.41 -44.62 -27.71
CA GLY A 238 -22.38 -45.96 -27.14
C GLY A 238 -21.05 -46.70 -27.34
N GLU A 239 -20.01 -46.03 -27.85
CA GLU A 239 -18.66 -46.59 -27.92
C GLU A 239 -18.01 -46.59 -26.53
N LEU A 240 -17.28 -47.66 -26.22
CA LEU A 240 -16.63 -47.81 -24.92
C LEU A 240 -15.31 -47.04 -24.92
N LEU A 241 -15.24 -46.00 -24.10
CA LEU A 241 -14.08 -45.14 -23.93
C LEU A 241 -13.07 -45.67 -22.92
N GLY A 242 -13.53 -46.44 -21.91
CA GLY A 242 -12.66 -46.94 -20.85
C GLY A 242 -13.41 -47.62 -19.71
N LEU A 243 -12.72 -47.82 -18.58
CA LEU A 243 -13.29 -48.33 -17.33
C LEU A 243 -13.11 -47.31 -16.21
N ILE A 244 -14.04 -47.29 -15.27
CA ILE A 244 -13.93 -46.56 -14.01
C ILE A 244 -14.07 -47.53 -12.83
N SER A 245 -13.20 -47.36 -11.83
CA SER A 245 -13.19 -48.12 -10.57
C SER A 245 -13.34 -47.21 -9.35
N PHE A 246 -13.51 -47.81 -8.18
CA PHE A 246 -13.46 -47.09 -6.91
C PHE A 246 -12.11 -46.37 -6.66
N ALA A 247 -11.00 -46.92 -7.14
CA ALA A 247 -9.69 -46.30 -6.98
C ALA A 247 -9.58 -45.00 -7.78
N ASP A 248 -10.16 -44.98 -8.99
CA ASP A 248 -10.16 -43.80 -9.86
C ASP A 248 -10.98 -42.65 -9.24
N ILE A 249 -12.16 -42.98 -8.68
CA ILE A 249 -13.03 -42.01 -7.98
C ILE A 249 -12.28 -41.31 -6.85
N LEU A 250 -11.59 -42.06 -6.00
CA LEU A 250 -10.84 -41.47 -4.90
C LEU A 250 -9.69 -40.61 -5.40
N ALA A 251 -8.88 -41.12 -6.32
CA ALA A 251 -7.67 -40.45 -6.81
C ALA A 251 -7.91 -39.02 -7.32
N ASN A 252 -9.09 -38.70 -7.85
CA ASN A 252 -9.33 -37.37 -8.43
C ASN A 252 -10.04 -36.36 -7.52
N ILE A 253 -10.74 -36.80 -6.46
CA ILE A 253 -11.51 -35.90 -5.57
C ILE A 253 -10.60 -35.00 -4.70
N GLU A 254 -9.52 -35.54 -4.09
CA GLU A 254 -8.67 -34.75 -3.17
C GLU A 254 -7.62 -33.88 -3.90
N ALA A 255 -7.16 -34.30 -5.07
CA ALA A 255 -6.09 -33.59 -5.79
C ALA A 255 -6.53 -32.20 -6.28
N GLU A 256 -7.83 -31.98 -6.47
CA GLU A 256 -8.37 -30.69 -6.92
C GLU A 256 -8.79 -29.78 -5.78
N TYR A 257 -9.32 -30.34 -4.69
CA TYR A 257 -9.61 -29.58 -3.47
C TYR A 257 -8.35 -28.88 -2.91
N ILE A 258 -7.20 -29.57 -2.95
CA ILE A 258 -5.91 -28.97 -2.54
C ILE A 258 -5.53 -27.80 -3.47
N ARG A 259 -5.72 -27.95 -4.79
CA ARG A 259 -5.41 -26.89 -5.77
C ARG A 259 -6.26 -25.64 -5.54
N GLU A 260 -7.55 -25.80 -5.27
CA GLU A 260 -8.45 -24.67 -4.96
C GLU A 260 -8.03 -23.93 -3.69
N LEU A 261 -7.64 -24.66 -2.65
CA LEU A 261 -7.19 -24.07 -1.39
C LEU A 261 -5.87 -23.30 -1.53
N GLU A 262 -4.90 -23.84 -2.27
CA GLU A 262 -3.62 -23.17 -2.54
C GLU A 262 -3.82 -21.85 -3.29
N GLN A 263 -4.74 -21.82 -4.26
CA GLN A 263 -5.07 -20.62 -5.02
C GLN A 263 -5.71 -19.55 -4.13
N ALA A 264 -6.69 -19.92 -3.29
CA ALA A 264 -7.34 -18.99 -2.36
C ALA A 264 -6.36 -18.39 -1.34
N LEU A 265 -5.42 -19.21 -0.83
CA LEU A 265 -4.38 -18.74 0.08
C LEU A 265 -3.44 -17.73 -0.59
N LYS A 266 -3.02 -18.01 -1.83
CA LYS A 266 -2.17 -17.10 -2.60
C LYS A 266 -2.83 -15.74 -2.83
N GLU A 267 -4.11 -15.73 -3.22
CA GLU A 267 -4.87 -14.49 -3.41
C GLU A 267 -4.98 -13.67 -2.12
N ARG A 268 -5.23 -14.34 -0.98
CA ARG A 268 -5.26 -13.68 0.33
C ARG A 268 -3.92 -13.03 0.66
N ASP A 269 -2.82 -13.75 0.45
CA ASP A 269 -1.48 -13.27 0.77
C ASP A 269 -1.07 -12.08 -0.12
N GLU A 270 -1.47 -12.07 -1.39
CA GLU A 270 -1.26 -10.93 -2.29
C GLU A 270 -2.01 -9.68 -1.82
N VAL A 271 -3.28 -9.82 -1.40
CA VAL A 271 -4.08 -8.72 -0.84
C VAL A 271 -3.46 -8.17 0.45
N LEU A 272 -3.01 -9.06 1.35
CA LEU A 272 -2.36 -8.66 2.60
C LEU A 272 -1.03 -7.95 2.35
N ALA A 273 -0.22 -8.44 1.40
CA ALA A 273 1.04 -7.82 1.02
C ALA A 273 0.81 -6.41 0.44
N LEU A 274 -0.21 -6.24 -0.41
CA LEU A 274 -0.56 -4.93 -0.97
C LEU A 274 -1.01 -3.95 0.12
N SER A 275 -1.87 -4.40 1.04
CA SER A 275 -2.34 -3.58 2.18
C SER A 275 -1.17 -3.12 3.05
N THR A 276 -0.29 -4.04 3.43
CA THR A 276 0.91 -3.75 4.23
C THR A 276 1.84 -2.76 3.53
N ARG A 277 2.03 -2.91 2.20
CA ARG A 277 2.83 -1.99 1.40
C ARG A 277 2.24 -0.59 1.37
N ARG A 278 0.92 -0.45 1.22
CA ARG A 278 0.22 0.85 1.26
C ARG A 278 0.39 1.54 2.60
N GLN A 279 0.21 0.81 3.71
CA GLN A 279 0.41 1.35 5.06
C GLN A 279 1.84 1.83 5.27
N ARG A 280 2.85 1.04 4.86
CA ARG A 280 4.27 1.45 4.95
C ARG A 280 4.58 2.68 4.12
N LEU A 281 4.04 2.79 2.90
CA LEU A 281 4.22 3.97 2.06
C LEU A 281 3.59 5.21 2.70
N ALA A 282 2.36 5.10 3.21
CA ALA A 282 1.69 6.20 3.90
C ALA A 282 2.47 6.67 5.14
N ALA A 283 2.94 5.74 5.98
CA ALA A 283 3.78 6.06 7.13
C ALA A 283 5.09 6.74 6.72
N LYS A 284 5.74 6.26 5.66
CA LYS A 284 6.97 6.85 5.17
C LYS A 284 6.77 8.27 4.63
N VAL A 285 5.68 8.53 3.90
CA VAL A 285 5.31 9.88 3.44
C VAL A 285 5.06 10.82 4.62
N PHE A 286 4.36 10.34 5.65
CA PHE A 286 4.11 11.10 6.88
C PHE A 286 5.43 11.48 7.58
N GLU A 287 6.39 10.54 7.66
CA GLU A 287 7.68 10.76 8.31
C GLU A 287 8.67 11.60 7.48
N SER A 288 8.62 11.52 6.15
CA SER A 288 9.65 12.11 5.27
C SER A 288 9.31 13.47 4.68
N THR A 289 8.12 14.03 4.96
CA THR A 289 7.78 15.38 4.47
C THR A 289 8.48 16.47 5.29
N ASN A 290 8.82 17.58 4.63
CA ASN A 290 9.37 18.77 5.28
C ASN A 290 8.28 19.67 5.89
N GLU A 291 7.01 19.43 5.56
CA GLU A 291 5.88 20.11 6.16
C GLU A 291 5.52 19.44 7.49
N ALA A 292 5.24 20.25 8.51
CA ALA A 292 4.76 19.74 9.78
C ALA A 292 3.34 19.20 9.62
N ILE A 293 3.13 17.96 10.02
CA ILE A 293 1.81 17.33 10.06
C ILE A 293 1.49 16.97 11.52
N PHE A 294 0.30 17.33 11.96
CA PHE A 294 -0.27 16.79 13.19
C PHE A 294 -1.74 16.42 13.01
N VAL A 295 -2.16 15.41 13.76
CA VAL A 295 -3.53 14.91 13.78
C VAL A 295 -4.08 15.10 15.18
N THR A 296 -5.33 15.55 15.27
CA THR A 296 -6.05 15.71 16.55
C THR A 296 -7.31 14.86 16.57
N ASP A 297 -7.78 14.54 17.77
CA ASP A 297 -9.14 14.01 18.01
C ASP A 297 -10.23 15.09 17.78
N ALA A 298 -11.49 14.69 17.94
CA ALA A 298 -12.63 15.61 17.83
C ALA A 298 -12.62 16.76 18.88
N ASP A 299 -11.95 16.56 20.02
CA ASP A 299 -11.77 17.56 21.09
C ASP A 299 -10.52 18.44 20.90
N GLN A 300 -9.86 18.29 19.75
CA GLN A 300 -8.65 19.00 19.30
C GLN A 300 -7.41 18.69 20.15
N ARG A 301 -7.30 17.48 20.72
CA ARG A 301 -6.08 16.99 21.36
C ARG A 301 -5.22 16.27 20.34
N ILE A 302 -3.92 16.59 20.32
CA ILE A 302 -2.97 16.02 19.37
C ILE A 302 -2.78 14.52 19.65
N GLU A 303 -3.09 13.68 18.67
CA GLU A 303 -2.92 12.22 18.71
C GLU A 303 -1.64 11.77 18.00
N SER A 304 -1.17 12.54 17.02
CA SER A 304 0.03 12.21 16.24
C SER A 304 0.69 13.47 15.70
N VAL A 305 2.02 13.44 15.60
CA VAL A 305 2.84 14.47 14.95
C VAL A 305 3.95 13.80 14.16
N ASN A 306 4.35 14.41 13.04
CA ASN A 306 5.50 13.94 12.27
C ASN A 306 6.83 14.59 12.75
N PRO A 307 7.99 14.13 12.24
CA PRO A 307 9.29 14.72 12.61
C PRO A 307 9.41 16.20 12.28
N ALA A 308 8.85 16.67 11.16
CA ALA A 308 8.89 18.08 10.77
C ALA A 308 8.16 18.99 11.76
N PHE A 309 7.06 18.54 12.37
CA PHE A 309 6.41 19.25 13.48
C PHE A 309 7.38 19.52 14.63
N THR A 310 8.17 18.52 15.01
CA THR A 310 9.14 18.65 16.11
C THR A 310 10.25 19.62 15.72
N GLN A 311 10.75 19.53 14.48
CA GLN A 311 11.81 20.41 13.97
C GLN A 311 11.36 21.88 13.90
N ILE A 312 10.14 22.15 13.44
CA ILE A 312 9.62 23.51 13.31
C ILE A 312 9.22 24.07 14.67
N THR A 313 8.42 23.35 15.46
CA THR A 313 7.87 23.92 16.71
C THR A 313 8.85 23.87 17.89
N GLY A 314 9.85 22.99 17.82
CA GLY A 314 10.77 22.69 18.92
C GLY A 314 10.16 21.82 20.03
N TYR A 315 8.88 21.45 19.95
CA TYR A 315 8.25 20.53 20.89
C TYR A 315 8.51 19.08 20.48
N ALA A 316 9.03 18.27 21.40
CA ALA A 316 9.12 16.84 21.16
C ALA A 316 7.72 16.21 21.04
N ALA A 317 7.58 15.15 20.25
CA ALA A 317 6.30 14.44 20.09
C ALA A 317 5.63 14.12 21.45
N ARG A 318 6.39 13.57 22.41
CA ARG A 318 5.90 13.28 23.77
C ARG A 318 5.38 14.48 24.56
N GLU A 319 5.83 15.70 24.24
CA GLU A 319 5.38 16.94 24.87
C GLU A 319 4.12 17.49 24.20
N ALA A 320 3.92 17.18 22.92
CA ALA A 320 2.77 17.65 22.12
C ALA A 320 1.56 16.72 22.25
N LEU A 321 1.76 15.41 22.33
CA LEU A 321 0.70 14.41 22.42
C LEU A 321 -0.24 14.67 23.61
N GLY A 322 -1.56 14.60 23.36
CA GLY A 322 -2.63 14.85 24.32
C GLY A 322 -2.93 16.32 24.63
N ARG A 323 -2.10 17.25 24.15
CA ARG A 323 -2.30 18.71 24.32
C ARG A 323 -3.09 19.29 23.15
N LYS A 324 -3.67 20.48 23.38
CA LYS A 324 -4.31 21.26 22.32
C LYS A 324 -3.26 22.09 21.55
N PRO A 325 -3.45 22.33 20.24
CA PRO A 325 -2.56 23.18 19.43
C PRO A 325 -2.38 24.60 19.96
N SER A 326 -3.27 25.07 20.85
CA SER A 326 -3.15 26.35 21.55
C SER A 326 -1.85 26.51 22.34
N VAL A 327 -1.11 25.42 22.62
CA VAL A 327 0.24 25.49 23.18
C VAL A 327 1.22 26.28 22.29
N LEU A 328 0.95 26.33 20.98
CA LEU A 328 1.73 27.09 19.99
C LEU A 328 1.29 28.56 19.88
N ALA A 329 0.18 28.97 20.49
CA ALA A 329 -0.40 30.29 20.27
C ALA A 329 0.55 31.42 20.72
N SER A 330 0.86 32.35 19.82
CA SER A 330 1.72 33.50 20.14
C SER A 330 1.02 34.57 20.98
N GLY A 331 -0.31 34.68 20.86
CA GLY A 331 -1.12 35.77 21.42
C GLY A 331 -1.27 37.00 20.50
N ARG A 332 -0.74 36.96 19.26
CA ARG A 332 -0.94 38.04 18.27
C ARG A 332 -2.34 38.05 17.64
N HIS A 333 -2.99 36.89 17.57
CA HIS A 333 -4.35 36.76 17.07
C HIS A 333 -5.35 36.83 18.21
N ASP A 334 -6.46 37.52 17.97
CA ASP A 334 -7.53 37.70 18.96
C ASP A 334 -8.51 36.51 19.01
N GLY A 335 -9.44 36.53 19.96
CA GLY A 335 -10.43 35.47 20.08
C GLY A 335 -11.39 35.39 18.88
N ALA A 336 -11.64 36.51 18.20
CA ALA A 336 -12.53 36.56 17.04
C ALA A 336 -11.93 35.79 15.85
N PHE A 337 -10.62 35.90 15.64
CA PHE A 337 -9.88 35.13 14.64
C PHE A 337 -10.09 33.63 14.81
N TYR A 338 -9.79 33.08 16.00
CA TYR A 338 -9.93 31.64 16.25
C TYR A 338 -11.39 31.16 16.17
N GLN A 339 -12.36 31.98 16.62
CA GLN A 339 -13.78 31.66 16.45
C GLN A 339 -14.21 31.60 14.98
N SER A 340 -13.67 32.45 14.11
CA SER A 340 -13.94 32.41 12.67
C SER A 340 -13.38 31.12 12.04
N MET A 341 -12.15 30.73 12.42
CA MET A 341 -11.50 29.50 11.98
C MET A 341 -12.31 28.25 12.39
N HIS A 342 -12.71 28.18 13.67
CA HIS A 342 -13.52 27.06 14.16
C HIS A 342 -14.88 26.97 13.47
N ARG A 343 -15.52 28.11 13.18
CA ARG A 343 -16.78 28.13 12.40
C ARG A 343 -16.56 27.61 10.98
N ALA A 344 -15.51 28.04 10.29
CA ALA A 344 -15.20 27.54 8.96
C ALA A 344 -15.00 26.02 8.97
N LEU A 345 -14.19 25.50 9.90
CA LEU A 345 -13.98 24.07 10.06
C LEU A 345 -15.27 23.28 10.34
N ALA A 346 -16.19 23.84 11.13
CA ALA A 346 -17.48 23.20 11.41
C ALA A 346 -18.41 23.17 10.18
N LEU A 347 -18.41 24.23 9.37
CA LEU A 347 -19.29 24.39 8.21
C LEU A 347 -18.79 23.63 6.97
N THR A 348 -17.52 23.79 6.62
CA THR A 348 -16.95 23.27 5.36
C THR A 348 -16.09 22.03 5.57
N GLY A 349 -15.63 21.78 6.80
CA GLY A 349 -14.63 20.76 7.09
C GLY A 349 -13.21 21.17 6.68
N HIS A 350 -12.99 22.41 6.25
CA HIS A 350 -11.68 22.87 5.76
C HIS A 350 -11.41 24.33 6.15
N TRP A 351 -10.17 24.62 6.55
CA TRP A 351 -9.69 25.99 6.75
C TRP A 351 -8.22 26.09 6.38
N GLN A 352 -7.82 27.24 5.83
CA GLN A 352 -6.42 27.54 5.53
C GLN A 352 -6.12 29.02 5.81
N GLY A 353 -4.88 29.32 6.20
CA GLY A 353 -4.44 30.70 6.40
C GLY A 353 -3.11 30.83 7.13
N GLU A 354 -2.78 32.08 7.46
CA GLU A 354 -1.58 32.43 8.20
C GLU A 354 -1.84 32.48 9.71
N ILE A 355 -0.99 31.82 10.50
CA ILE A 355 -1.03 31.89 11.96
C ILE A 355 0.32 32.33 12.50
N TRP A 356 0.30 33.29 13.43
CA TRP A 356 1.48 33.64 14.21
C TRP A 356 1.54 32.74 15.43
N ASN A 357 2.55 31.88 15.49
CA ASN A 357 2.76 30.94 16.58
C ASN A 357 4.09 31.20 17.28
N ARG A 358 4.30 30.51 18.39
CA ARG A 358 5.47 30.58 19.25
C ARG A 358 6.05 29.19 19.41
N ARG A 359 7.34 29.07 19.11
CA ARG A 359 8.11 27.84 19.33
C ARG A 359 8.33 27.59 20.82
N ARG A 360 8.81 26.39 21.17
CA ARG A 360 9.13 25.99 22.55
C ARG A 360 10.14 26.93 23.23
N ASP A 361 11.08 27.49 22.48
CA ASP A 361 12.10 28.43 22.96
C ASP A 361 11.58 29.88 23.15
N GLY A 362 10.33 30.15 22.76
CA GLY A 362 9.71 31.47 22.84
C GLY A 362 9.79 32.30 21.55
N ALA A 363 10.51 31.85 20.52
CA ALA A 363 10.60 32.56 19.25
C ALA A 363 9.24 32.60 18.53
N ILE A 364 8.84 33.79 18.08
CA ILE A 364 7.64 33.97 17.27
C ILE A 364 7.96 33.64 15.82
N TYR A 365 7.09 32.86 15.19
CA TYR A 365 7.18 32.50 13.77
C TYR A 365 5.80 32.62 13.12
N VAL A 366 5.79 32.72 11.79
CA VAL A 366 4.56 32.70 10.99
C VAL A 366 4.49 31.40 10.22
N GLU A 367 3.37 30.70 10.34
CA GLU A 367 3.08 29.50 9.59
C GLU A 367 1.96 29.72 8.58
N TRP A 368 2.08 29.07 7.43
CA TRP A 368 0.95 28.82 6.55
C TRP A 368 0.42 27.42 6.85
N ILE A 369 -0.85 27.33 7.26
CA ILE A 369 -1.47 26.10 7.74
C ILE A 369 -2.75 25.79 6.98
N SER A 370 -2.97 24.50 6.72
CA SER A 370 -4.20 23.92 6.15
C SER A 370 -4.73 22.87 7.12
N ILE A 371 -6.01 22.95 7.46
CA ILE A 371 -6.68 22.10 8.43
C ILE A 371 -7.89 21.45 7.76
N ASN A 372 -7.96 20.13 7.81
CA ASN A 372 -9.06 19.34 7.24
C ASN A 372 -9.71 18.46 8.30
N ALA A 373 -11.03 18.45 8.35
CA ALA A 373 -11.81 17.58 9.21
C ALA A 373 -11.99 16.21 8.54
N VAL A 374 -11.70 15.15 9.27
CA VAL A 374 -11.96 13.75 8.89
C VAL A 374 -13.27 13.34 9.55
N LYS A 375 -14.14 12.68 8.77
CA LYS A 375 -15.47 12.25 9.20
C LYS A 375 -15.59 10.74 9.10
N ASP A 376 -16.39 10.15 9.99
CA ASP A 376 -16.83 8.76 9.88
C ASP A 376 -17.94 8.58 8.83
N ASP A 377 -18.36 7.34 8.62
CA ASP A 377 -19.45 6.98 7.69
C ASP A 377 -20.81 7.61 8.06
N ALA A 378 -20.97 8.06 9.31
CA ALA A 378 -22.16 8.77 9.79
C ALA A 378 -22.04 10.30 9.61
N GLY A 379 -20.94 10.80 9.03
CA GLY A 379 -20.69 12.21 8.79
C GLY A 379 -20.23 13.00 10.03
N LYS A 380 -19.96 12.31 11.15
CA LYS A 380 -19.46 12.92 12.38
C LYS A 380 -17.95 13.13 12.29
N ILE A 381 -17.47 14.29 12.72
CA ILE A 381 -16.04 14.58 12.76
C ILE A 381 -15.37 13.68 13.81
N THR A 382 -14.36 12.92 13.38
CA THR A 382 -13.54 12.07 14.25
C THR A 382 -12.20 12.72 14.56
N ASN A 383 -11.61 13.39 13.56
CA ASN A 383 -10.27 13.95 13.67
C ASN A 383 -10.13 15.25 12.88
N TYR A 384 -9.09 16.02 13.20
CA TYR A 384 -8.59 17.07 12.31
C TYR A 384 -7.14 16.80 11.92
N VAL A 385 -6.84 16.91 10.64
CA VAL A 385 -5.49 16.82 10.09
C VAL A 385 -5.02 18.21 9.71
N ALA A 386 -3.95 18.65 10.34
CA ALA A 386 -3.32 19.94 10.07
C ALA A 386 -1.95 19.73 9.43
N VAL A 387 -1.70 20.46 8.35
CA VAL A 387 -0.42 20.49 7.64
C VAL A 387 0.04 21.95 7.59
N PHE A 388 1.26 22.24 8.04
CA PHE A 388 1.78 23.60 8.02
C PHE A 388 3.26 23.68 7.63
N SER A 389 3.61 24.85 7.10
CA SER A 389 4.99 25.22 6.75
C SER A 389 5.35 26.53 7.44
N ASP A 390 6.62 26.65 7.84
CA ASP A 390 7.17 27.88 8.37
C ASP A 390 7.53 28.83 7.22
N ILE A 391 6.81 29.95 7.12
CA ILE A 391 6.99 30.95 6.07
C ILE A 391 7.74 32.19 6.58
N THR A 392 8.35 32.13 7.78
CA THR A 392 8.99 33.28 8.43
C THR A 392 10.12 33.85 7.58
N GLN A 393 11.00 33.00 7.05
CA GLN A 393 12.09 33.45 6.19
C GLN A 393 11.57 34.05 4.87
N ARG A 394 10.50 33.46 4.31
CA ARG A 394 9.87 33.97 3.09
C ARG A 394 9.31 35.38 3.32
N LYS A 395 8.55 35.59 4.40
CA LYS A 395 8.02 36.91 4.76
C LYS A 395 9.12 37.92 5.06
N ALA A 396 10.15 37.54 5.79
CA ALA A 396 11.29 38.42 6.05
C ALA A 396 12.02 38.80 4.75
N ALA A 397 12.14 37.87 3.80
CA ALA A 397 12.72 38.15 2.48
C ALA A 397 11.81 39.08 1.65
N GLU A 398 10.49 38.86 1.65
CA GLU A 398 9.51 39.73 1.00
C GLU A 398 9.56 41.15 1.57
N GLU A 399 9.57 41.31 2.90
CA GLU A 399 9.72 42.60 3.58
C GLU A 399 11.05 43.27 3.24
N ARG A 400 12.15 42.50 3.22
CA ARG A 400 13.47 43.03 2.84
C ARG A 400 13.52 43.47 1.38
N LEU A 401 12.92 42.72 0.46
CA LEU A 401 12.82 43.10 -0.94
C LEU A 401 11.96 44.37 -1.10
N SER A 402 10.83 44.47 -0.40
CA SER A 402 10.01 45.68 -0.38
C SER A 402 10.80 46.88 0.13
N PHE A 403 11.56 46.70 1.22
CA PHE A 403 12.41 47.74 1.77
C PHE A 403 13.46 48.19 0.75
N LEU A 404 14.20 47.26 0.13
CA LEU A 404 15.22 47.57 -0.88
C LEU A 404 14.64 48.19 -2.16
N ALA A 405 13.39 47.88 -2.52
CA ALA A 405 12.71 48.49 -3.66
C ALA A 405 12.32 49.96 -3.39
N GLN A 406 12.16 50.34 -2.12
CA GLN A 406 11.63 51.64 -1.70
C GLN A 406 12.65 52.52 -0.95
N HIS A 407 13.82 52.00 -0.59
CA HIS A 407 14.85 52.71 0.17
C HIS A 407 16.23 52.59 -0.50
N ASP A 408 17.06 53.62 -0.32
CA ASP A 408 18.45 53.64 -0.73
C ASP A 408 19.27 52.69 0.16
N ALA A 409 19.98 51.74 -0.46
CA ALA A 409 20.67 50.67 0.25
C ALA A 409 21.83 51.17 1.15
N LEU A 410 22.40 52.34 0.85
CA LEU A 410 23.52 52.89 1.63
C LEU A 410 23.06 53.70 2.84
N THR A 411 22.07 54.58 2.66
CA THR A 411 21.61 55.52 3.69
C THR A 411 20.39 55.04 4.46
N GLY A 412 19.63 54.08 3.92
CA GLY A 412 18.35 53.62 4.49
C GLY A 412 17.20 54.64 4.34
N LEU A 413 17.44 55.77 3.67
CA LEU A 413 16.41 56.75 3.36
C LEU A 413 15.49 56.25 2.24
N PRO A 414 14.24 56.73 2.14
CA PRO A 414 13.42 56.64 0.94
C PRO A 414 14.23 56.88 -0.34
N ASN A 415 14.05 56.01 -1.33
CA ASN A 415 14.58 56.22 -2.67
C ASN A 415 13.58 57.01 -3.53
N ARG A 416 13.90 57.20 -4.81
CA ARG A 416 13.03 57.91 -5.76
C ARG A 416 11.61 57.34 -5.81
N VAL A 417 11.44 56.02 -5.80
CA VAL A 417 10.12 55.38 -5.89
C VAL A 417 9.23 55.76 -4.71
N LEU A 418 9.77 55.67 -3.48
CA LEU A 418 9.02 56.02 -2.28
C LEU A 418 8.82 57.54 -2.13
N LEU A 419 9.78 58.35 -2.59
CA LEU A 419 9.60 59.80 -2.62
C LEU A 419 8.46 60.21 -3.54
N ASP A 420 8.42 59.69 -4.76
CA ASP A 420 7.40 60.03 -5.76
C ASP A 420 5.99 59.65 -5.24
N ASP A 421 5.86 58.48 -4.60
CA ASP A 421 4.62 58.04 -3.94
C ASP A 421 4.19 58.99 -2.80
N ARG A 422 5.11 59.34 -1.89
CA ARG A 422 4.82 60.28 -0.79
C ARG A 422 4.48 61.67 -1.29
N LEU A 423 5.16 62.15 -2.33
CA LEU A 423 4.91 63.46 -2.92
C LEU A 423 3.53 63.52 -3.57
N LEU A 424 3.09 62.48 -4.29
CA LEU A 424 1.74 62.37 -4.83
C LEU A 424 0.67 62.40 -3.73
N HIS A 425 0.91 61.64 -2.64
CA HIS A 425 0.04 61.65 -1.47
C HIS A 425 -0.02 63.03 -0.79
N ALA A 426 1.12 63.68 -0.60
CA ALA A 426 1.23 64.99 0.02
C ALA A 426 0.54 66.08 -0.82
N ILE A 427 0.72 66.09 -2.15
CA ILE A 427 0.02 67.00 -3.07
C ILE A 427 -1.50 66.81 -2.95
N SER A 428 -1.97 65.56 -2.96
CA SER A 428 -3.40 65.24 -2.84
C SER A 428 -3.99 65.67 -1.48
N HIS A 429 -3.19 65.62 -0.42
CA HIS A 429 -3.58 66.10 0.91
C HIS A 429 -3.61 67.64 0.96
N ALA A 430 -2.54 68.28 0.48
CA ALA A 430 -2.40 69.73 0.39
C ALA A 430 -3.52 70.38 -0.42
N GLN A 431 -3.87 69.79 -1.58
CA GLN A 431 -4.96 70.25 -2.43
C GLN A 431 -6.32 70.22 -1.72
N ARG A 432 -6.60 69.16 -0.94
CA ARG A 432 -7.87 69.02 -0.20
C ARG A 432 -7.99 70.00 0.97
N ASN A 433 -6.87 70.31 1.62
CA ASN A 433 -6.84 71.11 2.84
C ASN A 433 -6.43 72.57 2.61
N GLY A 434 -6.08 72.96 1.38
CA GLY A 434 -5.57 74.28 1.05
C GLY A 434 -4.22 74.59 1.71
N GLN A 435 -3.39 73.57 1.94
CA GLN A 435 -2.07 73.70 2.55
C GLN A 435 -0.97 73.81 1.48
N LYS A 436 0.19 74.35 1.87
CA LYS A 436 1.40 74.35 1.04
C LYS A 436 2.33 73.21 1.43
N LEU A 437 3.15 72.77 0.49
CA LEU A 437 4.29 71.86 0.72
C LEU A 437 5.49 72.38 -0.06
N ALA A 438 6.70 71.97 0.33
CA ALA A 438 7.93 72.36 -0.35
C ALA A 438 8.79 71.14 -0.66
N VAL A 439 9.37 71.15 -1.86
CA VAL A 439 10.40 70.20 -2.28
C VAL A 439 11.73 70.93 -2.22
N VAL A 440 12.61 70.44 -1.35
CA VAL A 440 13.95 70.97 -1.11
C VAL A 440 14.94 69.97 -1.71
N PHE A 441 15.57 70.33 -2.82
CA PHE A 441 16.57 69.51 -3.51
C PHE A 441 17.97 69.93 -3.07
N LEU A 442 18.82 68.96 -2.75
CA LEU A 442 20.16 69.19 -2.20
C LEU A 442 21.21 68.40 -2.95
N ASP A 443 22.36 69.02 -3.20
CA ASP A 443 23.54 68.42 -3.82
C ASP A 443 24.80 68.75 -2.99
N LEU A 444 25.63 67.74 -2.72
CA LEU A 444 26.85 67.93 -1.93
C LEU A 444 27.98 68.52 -2.79
N ILE A 445 28.55 69.63 -2.34
CA ILE A 445 29.59 70.34 -3.07
C ILE A 445 30.88 69.53 -3.04
N ASP A 446 31.47 69.32 -4.22
CA ASP A 446 32.75 68.63 -4.38
C ASP A 446 32.81 67.20 -3.81
N PHE A 447 31.67 66.52 -3.62
CA PHE A 447 31.64 65.14 -3.11
C PHE A 447 32.51 64.18 -3.95
N LYS A 448 32.53 64.37 -5.27
CA LYS A 448 33.43 63.62 -6.15
C LYS A 448 34.92 63.78 -5.77
N LYS A 449 35.36 65.00 -5.43
CA LYS A 449 36.75 65.23 -4.98
C LYS A 449 37.03 64.55 -3.64
N VAL A 450 36.02 64.46 -2.76
CA VAL A 450 36.13 63.69 -1.51
C VAL A 450 36.35 62.22 -1.85
N ASN A 451 35.52 61.61 -2.69
CA ASN A 451 35.71 60.22 -3.12
C ASN A 451 37.08 59.96 -3.76
N ASP A 452 37.53 60.86 -4.63
CA ASP A 452 38.81 60.74 -5.33
C ASP A 452 40.02 60.88 -4.36
N SER A 453 39.88 61.64 -3.27
CA SER A 453 40.97 61.95 -2.34
C SER A 453 41.06 61.00 -1.14
N VAL A 454 39.93 60.54 -0.61
CA VAL A 454 39.86 59.71 0.61
C VAL A 454 39.27 58.32 0.38
N GLY A 455 38.81 58.03 -0.84
CA GLY A 455 38.26 56.75 -1.24
C GLY A 455 36.75 56.65 -1.03
N HIS A 456 36.12 55.78 -1.83
CA HIS A 456 34.67 55.58 -1.84
C HIS A 456 34.11 55.13 -0.48
N HIS A 457 34.85 54.35 0.31
CA HIS A 457 34.38 53.91 1.63
C HIS A 457 34.14 55.08 2.59
N VAL A 458 35.04 56.07 2.60
CA VAL A 458 34.89 57.28 3.44
C VAL A 458 33.78 58.18 2.89
N GLY A 459 33.62 58.24 1.57
CA GLY A 459 32.48 58.92 0.94
C GLY A 459 31.13 58.30 1.32
N ASP A 460 31.05 56.99 1.37
CA ASP A 460 29.84 56.27 1.79
C ASP A 460 29.49 56.59 3.26
N GLN A 461 30.49 56.61 4.15
CA GLN A 461 30.30 57.02 5.55
C GLN A 461 29.86 58.49 5.65
N LEU A 462 30.38 59.37 4.79
CA LEU A 462 29.96 60.78 4.73
C LEU A 462 28.49 60.90 4.32
N LEU A 463 28.06 60.17 3.29
CA LEU A 463 26.65 60.15 2.86
C LEU A 463 25.72 59.65 3.97
N GLN A 464 26.13 58.62 4.73
CA GLN A 464 25.39 58.14 5.89
C GLN A 464 25.34 59.15 7.04
N ALA A 465 26.39 59.95 7.24
CA ALA A 465 26.40 61.04 8.22
C ALA A 465 25.45 62.16 7.79
N VAL A 466 25.51 62.59 6.52
CA VAL A 466 24.60 63.59 5.95
C VAL A 466 23.15 63.14 6.05
N ALA A 467 22.83 61.89 5.71
CA ALA A 467 21.48 61.34 5.81
C ALA A 467 20.92 61.44 7.25
N ARG A 468 21.75 61.18 8.26
CA ARG A 468 21.37 61.32 9.68
C ARG A 468 21.14 62.77 10.09
N GLU A 469 22.02 63.69 9.68
CA GLU A 469 21.87 65.12 9.95
C GLU A 469 20.61 65.70 9.28
N LEU A 470 20.32 65.32 8.04
CA LEU A 470 19.10 65.73 7.33
C LEU A 470 17.85 65.22 8.05
N SER A 471 17.84 63.95 8.45
CA SER A 471 16.72 63.36 9.18
C SER A 471 16.49 64.01 10.55
N ALA A 472 17.55 64.47 11.22
CA ALA A 472 17.44 65.23 12.48
C ALA A 472 17.00 66.69 12.27
N CYS A 473 17.12 67.22 11.06
CA CYS A 473 16.70 68.58 10.74
C CYS A 473 15.18 68.72 10.58
N VAL A 474 14.49 67.65 10.23
CA VAL A 474 13.07 67.65 9.87
C VAL A 474 12.21 66.97 10.93
N ARG A 475 10.89 67.15 10.87
CA ARG A 475 9.94 66.46 11.78
C ARG A 475 9.57 65.09 11.23
N ALA A 476 8.97 64.24 12.07
CA ALA A 476 8.55 62.89 11.69
C ALA A 476 7.51 62.83 10.54
N GLY A 477 6.77 63.93 10.32
CA GLY A 477 5.82 64.07 9.21
C GLY A 477 6.46 64.50 7.88
N ASP A 478 7.73 64.90 7.88
CA ASP A 478 8.46 65.26 6.66
C ASP A 478 9.23 64.04 6.13
N THR A 479 9.60 64.07 4.85
CA THR A 479 10.33 62.97 4.21
C THR A 479 11.71 63.43 3.75
N VAL A 480 12.76 62.68 4.11
CA VAL A 480 14.11 62.82 3.54
C VAL A 480 14.36 61.64 2.61
N ALA A 481 14.77 61.88 1.38
CA ALA A 481 15.03 60.87 0.37
C ALA A 481 16.42 61.08 -0.25
N ARG A 482 17.01 60.01 -0.78
CA ARG A 482 18.23 60.07 -1.60
C ARG A 482 17.94 59.52 -2.99
N LEU A 483 18.16 60.33 -4.03
CA LEU A 483 17.85 59.94 -5.41
C LEU A 483 18.98 59.15 -6.07
N GLY A 484 20.21 59.39 -5.63
CA GLY A 484 21.42 58.72 -6.13
C GLY A 484 22.63 59.63 -5.95
N GLY A 485 23.84 59.06 -5.97
CA GLY A 485 25.08 59.85 -5.84
C GLY A 485 25.09 60.73 -4.57
N ASP A 486 25.26 62.03 -4.76
CA ASP A 486 25.27 63.09 -3.76
C ASP A 486 23.94 63.88 -3.65
N GLU A 487 22.88 63.41 -4.32
CA GLU A 487 21.60 64.12 -4.40
C GLU A 487 20.60 63.65 -3.34
N PHE A 488 20.11 64.60 -2.54
CA PHE A 488 19.07 64.39 -1.53
C PHE A 488 17.85 65.26 -1.81
N VAL A 489 16.68 64.80 -1.40
CA VAL A 489 15.45 65.58 -1.45
C VAL A 489 14.79 65.55 -0.09
N VAL A 490 14.33 66.71 0.37
CA VAL A 490 13.50 66.85 1.56
C VAL A 490 12.13 67.35 1.13
N LEU A 491 11.09 66.58 1.43
CA LEU A 491 9.70 66.97 1.27
C LEU A 491 9.18 67.48 2.62
N LEU A 492 8.86 68.77 2.66
CA LEU A 492 8.27 69.44 3.81
C LEU A 492 6.76 69.53 3.58
N GLU A 493 6.00 68.80 4.38
CA GLU A 493 4.54 68.78 4.32
C GLU A 493 3.97 69.88 5.24
N GLU A 494 2.70 70.25 5.08
CA GLU A 494 1.97 71.16 5.99
C GLU A 494 2.71 72.45 6.38
N ILE A 495 3.11 73.25 5.39
CA ILE A 495 3.77 74.54 5.61
C ILE A 495 2.72 75.58 5.97
N GLY A 496 2.86 76.19 7.16
CA GLY A 496 1.92 77.16 7.70
C GLY A 496 2.30 78.62 7.39
N ALA A 497 3.58 78.96 7.45
CA ALA A 497 4.10 80.28 7.12
C ALA A 497 5.19 80.19 6.04
N ASP A 498 5.23 81.17 5.13
CA ASP A 498 6.24 81.20 4.05
C ASP A 498 7.69 81.32 4.60
N ASP A 499 7.86 81.77 5.86
CA ASP A 499 9.16 81.86 6.55
C ASP A 499 9.68 80.51 7.11
N ASP A 500 8.85 79.47 7.14
CA ASP A 500 9.23 78.15 7.69
C ASP A 500 10.27 77.44 6.80
N VAL A 501 10.11 77.54 5.48
CA VAL A 501 10.99 76.86 4.51
C VAL A 501 12.41 77.43 4.49
N PRO A 502 12.63 78.77 4.44
CA PRO A 502 13.97 79.35 4.59
C PRO A 502 14.66 78.97 5.91
N LEU A 503 13.90 78.87 7.01
CA LEU A 503 14.46 78.50 8.31
C LEU A 503 15.00 77.06 8.31
N ILE A 504 14.23 76.12 7.75
CA ILE A 504 14.65 74.72 7.61
C ILE A 504 15.82 74.60 6.64
N ALA A 505 15.81 75.32 5.51
CA ALA A 505 16.92 75.32 4.57
C ALA A 505 18.23 75.82 5.20
N LYS A 506 18.19 76.90 5.99
CA LYS A 506 19.35 77.39 6.76
C LYS A 506 19.82 76.38 7.81
N LYS A 507 18.89 75.73 8.50
CA LYS A 507 19.19 74.67 9.47
C LYS A 507 19.92 73.51 8.79
N ILE A 508 19.46 73.09 7.62
CA ILE A 508 20.07 72.01 6.83
C ILE A 508 21.48 72.41 6.36
N LEU A 509 21.66 73.60 5.78
CA LEU A 509 22.99 74.11 5.38
C LEU A 509 23.96 74.07 6.56
N ALA A 510 23.53 74.56 7.73
CA ALA A 510 24.37 74.60 8.92
C ALA A 510 24.68 73.22 9.49
N ALA A 511 23.76 72.25 9.37
CA ALA A 511 23.96 70.88 9.84
C ALA A 511 24.92 70.10 8.94
N VAL A 512 24.71 70.15 7.62
CA VAL A 512 25.55 69.45 6.62
C VAL A 512 26.98 69.99 6.60
N SER A 513 27.16 71.30 6.82
CA SER A 513 28.49 71.94 6.83
C SER A 513 29.35 71.60 8.06
N ARG A 514 28.83 70.85 9.04
CA ARG A 514 29.59 70.47 10.24
C ARG A 514 30.66 69.43 9.87
N PRO A 515 31.92 69.60 10.29
CA PRO A 515 32.95 68.59 10.08
C PRO A 515 32.57 67.26 10.74
N VAL A 516 32.62 66.18 9.95
CA VAL A 516 32.37 64.81 10.41
C VAL A 516 33.71 64.11 10.62
N ALA A 517 33.89 63.51 11.80
CA ALA A 517 35.07 62.68 12.09
C ALA A 517 34.91 61.31 11.44
N LEU A 518 35.67 61.04 10.37
CA LEU A 518 35.67 59.79 9.61
C LEU A 518 37.09 59.24 9.61
N GLU A 519 37.28 58.01 10.11
CA GLU A 519 38.59 57.32 10.19
C GLU A 519 39.73 58.17 10.78
N GLY A 520 39.42 59.00 11.80
CA GLY A 520 40.40 59.87 12.47
C GLY A 520 40.73 61.17 11.73
N ARG A 521 40.05 61.47 10.61
CA ARG A 521 40.15 62.74 9.88
C ARG A 521 38.86 63.55 10.02
N GLN A 522 38.95 64.87 9.96
CA GLN A 522 37.78 65.72 9.86
C GLN A 522 37.51 66.05 8.40
N VAL A 523 36.33 65.64 7.92
CA VAL A 523 35.86 65.92 6.57
C VAL A 523 34.67 66.87 6.67
N ALA A 524 34.73 68.00 5.99
CA ALA A 524 33.62 68.95 5.90
C ALA A 524 33.19 69.06 4.44
N VAL A 525 31.88 69.10 4.21
CA VAL A 525 31.27 69.23 2.89
C VAL A 525 30.20 70.31 2.96
N GLY A 526 30.10 71.15 1.93
CA GLY A 526 28.98 72.09 1.79
C GLY A 526 27.84 71.43 1.01
N CYS A 527 26.67 72.05 0.97
CA CYS A 527 25.61 71.65 0.06
C CYS A 527 24.99 72.85 -0.64
N SER A 528 24.54 72.64 -1.87
CA SER A 528 23.72 73.60 -2.61
C SER A 528 22.27 73.16 -2.51
N ILE A 529 21.36 74.10 -2.20
CA ILE A 529 19.94 73.80 -1.98
C ILE A 529 19.08 74.55 -3.00
N GLY A 530 18.12 73.87 -3.59
CA GLY A 530 17.07 74.43 -4.43
C GLY A 530 15.70 74.11 -3.85
N ILE A 531 14.78 75.07 -3.91
CA ILE A 531 13.48 74.96 -3.25
C ILE A 531 12.38 75.27 -4.26
N SER A 532 11.36 74.42 -4.35
CA SER A 532 10.09 74.70 -5.01
C SER A 532 8.94 74.52 -4.03
N VAL A 533 7.89 75.34 -4.16
CA VAL A 533 6.74 75.37 -3.25
C VAL A 533 5.47 75.06 -4.02
N TYR A 534 4.70 74.05 -3.60
CA TYR A 534 3.36 73.81 -4.11
C TYR A 534 2.33 74.71 -3.40
N PRO A 535 1.35 75.29 -4.11
CA PRO A 535 1.09 75.14 -5.56
C PRO A 535 1.79 76.21 -6.44
N ASP A 536 2.53 77.14 -5.84
CA ASP A 536 3.06 78.35 -6.49
C ASP A 536 4.07 78.02 -7.62
N ASP A 537 4.94 77.04 -7.38
CA ASP A 537 6.00 76.59 -8.28
C ASP A 537 5.64 75.30 -9.02
N GLY A 538 4.40 74.83 -9.02
CA GLY A 538 4.00 73.66 -9.80
C GLY A 538 2.87 72.86 -9.15
N GLN A 539 2.17 72.07 -9.96
CA GLN A 539 1.02 71.27 -9.49
C GLN A 539 1.26 69.75 -9.53
N GLU A 540 2.32 69.31 -10.21
CA GLU A 540 2.67 67.89 -10.35
C GLU A 540 4.03 67.58 -9.70
N ALA A 541 4.19 66.34 -9.23
CA ALA A 541 5.39 65.87 -8.55
C ALA A 541 6.68 66.11 -9.37
N ASP A 542 6.68 65.68 -10.63
CA ASP A 542 7.82 65.83 -11.54
C ASP A 542 8.16 67.28 -11.86
N GLU A 543 7.17 68.17 -11.83
CA GLU A 543 7.38 69.60 -12.06
C GLU A 543 8.06 70.25 -10.85
N LEU A 544 7.59 69.96 -9.63
CA LEU A 544 8.17 70.48 -8.40
C LEU A 544 9.62 70.01 -8.22
N ILE A 545 9.90 68.71 -8.43
CA ILE A 545 11.26 68.17 -8.33
C ILE A 545 12.20 68.85 -9.33
N ARG A 546 11.78 68.96 -10.60
CA ARG A 546 12.59 69.57 -11.67
C ARG A 546 12.87 71.05 -11.42
N ARG A 547 11.91 71.79 -10.88
CA ARG A 547 12.07 73.21 -10.55
C ARG A 547 12.95 73.41 -9.32
N ALA A 548 12.86 72.53 -8.32
CA ALA A 548 13.77 72.52 -7.19
C ALA A 548 15.22 72.21 -7.64
N ASP A 549 15.42 71.23 -8.52
CA ASP A 549 16.72 70.92 -9.13
C ASP A 549 17.30 72.14 -9.90
N ALA A 550 16.48 72.78 -10.73
CA ALA A 550 16.90 74.00 -11.45
C ALA A 550 17.29 75.16 -10.50
N ALA A 551 16.60 75.30 -9.36
CA ALA A 551 16.96 76.28 -8.34
C ALA A 551 18.27 75.91 -7.62
N MET A 552 18.50 74.62 -7.37
CA MET A 552 19.73 74.10 -6.76
C MET A 552 20.93 74.38 -7.66
N TYR A 553 20.80 74.15 -8.97
CA TYR A 553 21.85 74.47 -9.94
C TYR A 553 22.21 75.96 -9.95
N ARG A 554 21.23 76.86 -9.80
CA ARG A 554 21.48 78.30 -9.63
C ARG A 554 22.26 78.60 -8.35
N ALA A 555 21.90 77.98 -7.22
CA ALA A 555 22.65 78.13 -5.97
C ALA A 555 24.11 77.67 -6.14
N LYS A 556 24.33 76.54 -6.82
CA LYS A 556 25.65 75.98 -7.12
C LYS A 556 26.53 76.95 -7.92
N THR A 557 25.97 77.68 -8.88
CA THR A 557 26.71 78.65 -9.72
C THR A 557 26.96 80.01 -9.06
N GLN A 558 26.21 80.38 -8.02
CA GLN A 558 26.27 81.70 -7.36
C GLN A 558 27.26 81.80 -6.18
N GLY A 559 28.11 80.80 -5.97
CA GLY A 559 29.08 80.78 -4.87
C GLY A 559 29.04 79.51 -4.00
N GLY A 560 28.26 78.51 -4.40
CA GLY A 560 28.20 77.22 -3.71
C GLY A 560 27.22 77.25 -2.54
N SER A 561 27.72 77.00 -1.32
CA SER A 561 26.94 76.63 -0.12
C SER A 561 25.85 77.64 0.27
N ALA A 562 24.71 77.56 -0.39
CA ALA A 562 23.58 78.48 -0.28
C ALA A 562 22.28 77.77 -0.69
N PHE A 563 21.14 78.42 -0.44
CA PHE A 563 19.84 77.99 -0.93
C PHE A 563 19.27 79.01 -1.91
N SER A 564 18.49 78.54 -2.89
CA SER A 564 17.75 79.37 -3.83
C SER A 564 16.32 78.86 -4.00
N PHE A 565 15.35 79.77 -4.02
CA PHE A 565 13.99 79.44 -4.43
C PHE A 565 13.89 79.41 -5.95
N TYR A 566 13.03 78.56 -6.48
CA TYR A 566 12.69 78.61 -7.89
C TYR A 566 12.06 79.97 -8.19
N THR A 567 12.62 80.66 -9.17
CA THR A 567 11.98 81.81 -9.80
C THR A 567 11.78 81.46 -11.27
N ALA A 568 10.54 81.56 -11.74
CA ALA A 568 10.25 81.44 -13.15
C ALA A 568 11.08 82.50 -13.91
N PRO A 569 11.73 82.16 -15.04
CA PRO A 569 12.34 83.18 -15.87
C PRO A 569 11.25 84.18 -16.27
N ASP A 570 11.50 85.48 -16.08
CA ASP A 570 10.57 86.53 -16.49
C ASP A 570 10.12 86.24 -17.92
N ARG A 571 8.79 86.09 -18.11
CA ARG A 571 8.19 86.03 -19.45
C ARG A 571 8.37 87.41 -20.07
N THR A 572 9.51 87.65 -20.73
CA THR A 572 9.68 88.76 -21.68
C THR A 572 8.89 88.52 -22.95
#